data_AF-A0A2E9VF62-F1
#
_entry.id   AF-A0A2E9VF62-F1
#
_cell.length_a   1.000
_cell.length_b   1.000
_cell.length_c   1.000
_cell.angle_alpha   90.00
_cell.angle_beta   90.00
_cell.angle_gamma   90.00
#
_symmetry.space_group_name_H-M   'P 1'
#
loop_
_entity.id
_entity.type
_entity.pdbx_description
1 polymer ?
#
loop_
_entity_poly.entity_id
_entity_poly.type
_entity_poly.pdbx_seq_one_letter_code
_entity_poly.pdbx_strand_id
1 'polypeptide(L)'
;MKISIGLIAFLFFSFLFSDNLDSYLEDNKTSSFILFHEGEVKVESEFEVKNPSEFYKIAREDNIEGRSLEDVASIQKSVVSLLIGIAQQKGFLDINDSVSSHLGPWTRLKKKSEQKIKIVHLLSMNSGLDESLSFESLPATSWFYNTKAYSQLIFVLEKVTNKDIQTLSKE
;
A
#
# COMPACT_ATOMS: atom_id res chain seq x y z
N MET A 1 39.08 23.09 -45.25
CA MET A 1 37.63 22.83 -45.41
C MET A 1 37.24 21.80 -44.36
N LYS A 2 36.57 22.23 -43.28
CA LYS A 2 36.17 21.38 -42.15
C LYS A 2 34.85 20.69 -42.51
N ILE A 3 34.81 19.36 -42.52
CA ILE A 3 33.56 18.61 -42.56
C ILE A 3 33.41 17.99 -41.18
N SER A 4 32.53 18.59 -40.37
CA SER A 4 32.07 18.03 -39.11
C SER A 4 30.97 17.03 -39.45
N ILE A 5 31.23 15.73 -39.27
CA ILE A 5 30.21 14.69 -39.42
C ILE A 5 29.38 14.69 -38.13
N GLY A 6 28.08 14.95 -38.31
CA GLY A 6 27.11 15.21 -37.28
C GLY A 6 26.88 14.03 -36.33
N LEU A 7 26.76 14.41 -35.06
CA LEU A 7 26.21 13.63 -33.96
C LEU A 7 24.70 13.42 -34.22
N ILE A 8 24.31 12.38 -34.94
CA ILE A 8 22.89 11.98 -35.08
C ILE A 8 22.81 10.46 -34.96
N ALA A 9 22.86 9.95 -33.72
CA ALA A 9 22.55 8.55 -33.44
C ALA A 9 22.19 8.33 -31.96
N PHE A 10 21.37 9.19 -31.35
CA PHE A 10 20.91 8.99 -29.97
C PHE A 10 19.44 9.34 -29.71
N LEU A 11 18.60 9.41 -30.75
CA LEU A 11 17.18 9.79 -30.63
C LEU A 11 16.17 8.79 -31.20
N PHE A 12 16.60 7.61 -31.66
CA PHE A 12 15.72 6.67 -32.37
C PHE A 12 15.37 5.38 -31.61
N PHE A 13 15.84 5.20 -30.37
CA PHE A 13 15.55 3.98 -29.60
C PHE A 13 14.40 4.13 -28.59
N SER A 14 13.98 5.37 -28.27
CA SER A 14 12.93 5.64 -27.29
C SER A 14 11.50 5.52 -27.83
N PHE A 15 11.28 5.67 -29.14
CA PHE A 15 9.93 5.67 -29.71
C PHE A 15 9.30 4.26 -29.84
N LEU A 16 10.07 3.25 -30.24
CA LEU A 16 9.52 1.91 -30.49
C LEU A 16 9.14 1.12 -29.23
N PHE A 17 9.70 1.48 -28.06
CA PHE A 17 9.36 0.84 -26.78
C PHE A 17 8.10 1.46 -26.16
N SER A 18 7.88 2.77 -26.36
CA SER A 18 6.76 3.52 -25.76
C SER A 18 5.41 3.11 -26.33
N ASP A 19 5.29 2.95 -27.65
CA ASP A 19 3.98 2.69 -28.28
C ASP A 19 3.38 1.32 -27.88
N ASN A 20 4.23 0.31 -27.67
CA ASN A 20 3.79 -0.99 -27.13
C ASN A 20 3.47 -0.91 -25.63
N LEU A 21 4.28 -0.13 -24.91
CA LEU A 21 4.04 0.42 -23.58
C LEU A 21 2.60 0.86 -23.36
N ASP A 22 2.29 1.99 -23.96
CA ASP A 22 1.07 2.75 -23.71
C ASP A 22 -0.16 2.00 -24.21
N SER A 23 -0.08 1.34 -25.38
CA SER A 23 -1.16 0.49 -25.87
C SER A 23 -1.48 -0.65 -24.90
N TYR A 24 -0.46 -1.32 -24.36
CA TYR A 24 -0.67 -2.38 -23.37
C TYR A 24 -1.33 -1.83 -22.10
N LEU A 25 -0.86 -0.68 -21.60
CA LEU A 25 -1.40 -0.07 -20.38
C LEU A 25 -2.87 0.35 -20.57
N GLU A 26 -3.21 0.97 -21.69
CA GLU A 26 -4.59 1.33 -22.06
C GLU A 26 -5.50 0.10 -22.17
N ASP A 27 -5.06 -0.93 -22.90
CA ASP A 27 -5.84 -2.15 -23.12
C ASP A 27 -6.10 -2.91 -21.81
N ASN A 28 -5.19 -2.77 -20.83
CA ASN A 28 -5.33 -3.34 -19.49
C ASN A 28 -5.97 -2.40 -18.47
N LYS A 29 -6.63 -1.32 -18.92
CA LYS A 29 -7.41 -0.41 -18.06
C LYS A 29 -6.57 0.27 -16.97
N THR A 30 -5.31 0.54 -17.27
CA THR A 30 -4.46 1.37 -16.40
C THR A 30 -5.01 2.80 -16.39
N SER A 31 -5.03 3.45 -15.24
CA SER A 31 -5.39 4.87 -15.10
C SER A 31 -4.17 5.78 -15.04
N SER A 32 -3.11 5.35 -14.35
CA SER A 32 -1.84 6.08 -14.19
C SER A 32 -0.67 5.10 -14.15
N PHE A 33 0.45 5.48 -14.74
CA PHE A 33 1.70 4.73 -14.73
C PHE A 33 2.90 5.64 -14.52
N ILE A 34 3.79 5.27 -13.60
CA ILE A 34 5.03 6.00 -13.33
C ILE A 34 6.21 5.04 -13.22
N LEU A 35 7.32 5.38 -13.87
CA LEU A 35 8.57 4.64 -13.81
C LEU A 35 9.69 5.55 -13.30
N PHE A 36 10.29 5.17 -12.18
CA PHE A 36 11.50 5.79 -11.65
C PHE A 36 12.72 4.93 -11.96
N HIS A 37 13.81 5.56 -12.36
CA HIS A 37 15.12 4.93 -12.51
C HIS A 37 16.18 5.91 -12.01
N GLU A 38 17.03 5.46 -11.08
CA GLU A 38 18.11 6.27 -10.47
C GLU A 38 17.61 7.60 -9.86
N GLY A 39 16.42 7.58 -9.25
CA GLY A 39 15.85 8.76 -8.60
C GLY A 39 15.21 9.76 -9.58
N GLU A 40 15.17 9.47 -10.87
CA GLU A 40 14.52 10.30 -11.88
C GLU A 40 13.27 9.61 -12.43
N VAL A 41 12.23 10.40 -12.69
CA VAL A 41 11.06 9.95 -13.46
C VAL A 41 11.48 9.78 -14.91
N LYS A 42 11.34 8.56 -15.45
CA LYS A 42 11.66 8.24 -16.85
C LYS A 42 10.41 8.16 -17.72
N VAL A 43 9.32 7.70 -17.14
CA VAL A 43 8.01 7.61 -17.79
C VAL A 43 6.96 8.05 -16.79
N GLU A 44 6.02 8.85 -17.26
CA GLU A 44 4.83 9.23 -16.54
C GLU A 44 3.70 9.38 -17.57
N SER A 45 2.66 8.58 -17.41
CA SER A 45 1.52 8.52 -18.32
C SER A 45 0.21 8.42 -17.53
N GLU A 46 -0.79 9.17 -17.97
CA GLU A 46 -2.16 9.11 -17.46
C GLU A 46 -3.08 8.67 -18.61
N PHE A 47 -4.06 7.82 -18.30
CA PHE A 47 -4.92 7.18 -19.29
C PHE A 47 -6.39 7.29 -18.90
N GLU A 48 -7.26 7.43 -19.90
CA GLU A 48 -8.69 7.31 -19.70
C GLU A 48 -9.08 5.82 -19.63
N VAL A 49 -9.64 5.39 -18.50
CA VAL A 49 -10.06 4.00 -18.31
C VAL A 49 -11.34 3.72 -19.10
N LYS A 50 -11.21 3.01 -20.22
CA LYS A 50 -12.33 2.58 -21.07
C LYS A 50 -13.12 1.45 -20.38
N ASN A 51 -14.44 1.58 -20.30
CA ASN A 51 -15.35 0.61 -19.66
C ASN A 51 -14.93 0.27 -18.20
N PRO A 52 -14.94 1.25 -17.29
CA PRO A 52 -14.48 1.08 -15.92
C PRO A 52 -15.33 0.05 -15.16
N SER A 53 -14.67 -0.73 -14.30
CA SER A 53 -15.35 -1.63 -13.38
C SER A 53 -16.13 -0.83 -12.33
N GLU A 54 -17.11 -1.45 -11.68
CA GLU A 54 -17.87 -0.77 -10.62
C GLU A 54 -16.98 -0.40 -9.43
N PHE A 55 -16.01 -1.25 -9.11
CA PHE A 55 -14.99 -0.95 -8.10
C PHE A 55 -14.22 0.33 -8.46
N TYR A 56 -13.77 0.46 -9.72
CA TYR A 56 -13.02 1.64 -10.16
C TYR A 56 -13.83 2.93 -9.98
N LYS A 57 -15.13 2.91 -10.29
CA LYS A 57 -16.00 4.09 -10.14
C LYS A 57 -16.16 4.53 -8.68
N ILE A 58 -16.06 3.60 -7.74
CA ILE A 58 -16.16 3.87 -6.30
C ILE A 58 -14.79 4.26 -5.73
N ALA A 59 -13.71 3.66 -6.24
CA ALA A 59 -12.34 3.92 -5.81
C ALA A 59 -11.78 5.24 -6.37
N ARG A 60 -12.26 5.70 -7.53
CA ARG A 60 -11.85 6.98 -8.11
C ARG A 60 -12.55 8.13 -7.40
N GLU A 61 -11.78 9.11 -6.97
CA GLU A 61 -12.29 10.32 -6.34
C GLU A 61 -12.38 11.49 -7.33
N ASP A 62 -11.24 12.00 -7.78
CA ASP A 62 -11.13 13.14 -8.70
C ASP A 62 -9.76 13.11 -9.40
N ASN A 63 -9.33 14.22 -10.01
CA ASN A 63 -7.96 14.44 -10.43
C ASN A 63 -7.31 15.56 -9.59
N ILE A 64 -6.07 15.36 -9.17
CA ILE A 64 -5.24 16.42 -8.56
C ILE A 64 -4.12 16.75 -9.53
N GLU A 65 -4.05 18.02 -9.97
CA GLU A 65 -2.98 18.51 -10.87
C GLU A 65 -2.83 17.67 -12.16
N GLY A 66 -3.94 17.15 -12.68
CA GLY A 66 -3.97 16.33 -13.90
C GLY A 66 -3.67 14.85 -13.68
N ARG A 67 -3.43 14.40 -12.45
CA ARG A 67 -3.23 13.00 -12.09
C ARG A 67 -4.48 12.40 -11.45
N SER A 68 -4.75 11.12 -11.71
CA SER A 68 -5.87 10.43 -11.08
C SER A 68 -5.68 10.29 -9.56
N LEU A 69 -6.70 10.67 -8.78
CA LEU A 69 -6.78 10.41 -7.34
C LEU A 69 -7.69 9.21 -7.12
N GLU A 70 -7.11 8.12 -6.61
CA GLU A 70 -7.78 6.82 -6.49
C GLU A 70 -7.44 6.15 -5.16
N ASP A 71 -8.38 5.36 -4.64
CA ASP A 71 -8.10 4.40 -3.58
C ASP A 71 -7.10 3.34 -4.10
N VAL A 72 -5.85 3.46 -3.64
CA VAL A 72 -4.73 2.56 -3.98
C VAL A 72 -4.83 1.17 -3.31
N ALA A 73 -5.96 0.87 -2.66
CA ALA A 73 -6.29 -0.38 -2.02
C ALA A 73 -5.19 -0.90 -1.09
N SER A 74 -4.64 -2.08 -1.37
CA SER A 74 -3.65 -2.70 -0.48
C SER A 74 -2.29 -1.99 -0.42
N ILE A 75 -1.99 -1.04 -1.31
CA ILE A 75 -0.77 -0.23 -1.22
C ILE A 75 -0.74 0.57 0.10
N GLN A 76 -1.91 0.94 0.64
CA GLN A 76 -2.03 1.64 1.91
C GLN A 76 -1.34 0.90 3.08
N LYS A 77 -1.22 -0.44 3.02
CA LYS A 77 -0.54 -1.23 4.05
C LYS A 77 0.93 -0.83 4.23
N SER A 78 1.63 -0.49 3.16
CA SER A 78 3.02 -0.01 3.24
C SER A 78 3.13 1.31 3.99
N VAL A 79 2.14 2.20 3.85
CA VAL A 79 2.08 3.46 4.61
C VAL A 79 1.80 3.17 6.08
N VAL A 80 0.83 2.30 6.38
CA VAL A 80 0.51 1.90 7.76
C VAL A 80 1.71 1.23 8.46
N SER A 81 2.45 0.36 7.78
CA SER A 81 3.64 -0.28 8.37
C SER A 81 4.76 0.73 8.68
N LEU A 82 4.96 1.71 7.80
CA LEU A 82 5.88 2.81 8.05
C LEU A 82 5.46 3.64 9.28
N LEU A 83 4.17 3.99 9.37
CA LEU A 83 3.64 4.73 10.53
C LEU A 83 3.78 3.94 11.83
N ILE A 84 3.57 2.62 11.82
CA ILE A 84 3.85 1.74 12.98
C ILE A 84 5.34 1.80 13.36
N GLY A 85 6.24 1.75 12.37
CA GLY A 85 7.68 1.88 12.61
C GLY A 85 8.06 3.23 13.25
N ILE A 86 7.49 4.33 12.74
CA ILE A 86 7.66 5.67 13.32
C ILE A 86 7.09 5.74 14.74
N ALA A 87 5.90 5.18 14.98
CA ALA A 87 5.28 5.15 16.30
C ALA A 87 6.12 4.37 17.31
N GLN A 88 6.68 3.23 16.90
CA GLN A 88 7.63 2.47 17.72
C GLN A 88 8.91 3.28 18.01
N GLN A 89 9.50 3.92 17.01
CA GLN A 89 10.69 4.76 17.19
C GLN A 89 10.44 5.91 18.18
N LYS A 90 9.23 6.50 18.16
CA LYS A 90 8.80 7.56 19.09
C LYS A 90 8.40 7.02 20.48
N GLY A 91 8.40 5.70 20.68
CA GLY A 91 8.08 5.07 21.97
C GLY A 91 6.59 4.97 22.29
N PHE A 92 5.70 5.09 21.29
CA PHE A 92 4.24 4.98 21.51
C PHE A 92 3.76 3.53 21.65
N LEU A 93 4.47 2.56 21.08
CA LEU A 93 4.16 1.14 21.13
C LEU A 93 5.44 0.30 20.98
N ASP A 94 5.37 -0.99 21.32
CA ASP A 94 6.32 -2.02 20.88
C ASP A 94 5.59 -3.00 19.95
N ILE A 95 6.16 -3.36 18.79
CA ILE A 95 5.53 -4.32 17.87
C ILE A 95 5.34 -5.72 18.49
N ASN A 96 6.02 -6.00 19.61
CA ASN A 96 5.83 -7.21 20.40
C ASN A 96 4.65 -7.14 21.38
N ASP A 97 4.02 -5.97 21.52
CA ASP A 97 2.81 -5.81 22.30
C ASP A 97 1.68 -6.65 21.73
N SER A 98 0.82 -7.13 22.63
CA SER A 98 -0.46 -7.71 22.22
C SER A 98 -1.32 -6.65 21.55
N VAL A 99 -2.02 -6.98 20.47
CA VAL A 99 -3.01 -6.06 19.90
C VAL A 99 -4.09 -5.74 20.94
N SER A 100 -4.47 -6.72 21.77
CA SER A 100 -5.48 -6.55 22.82
C SER A 100 -5.03 -5.67 23.98
N SER A 101 -3.74 -5.40 24.18
CA SER A 101 -3.32 -4.42 25.20
C SER A 101 -3.67 -2.99 24.80
N HIS A 102 -3.82 -2.73 23.51
CA HIS A 102 -4.17 -1.42 22.95
C HIS A 102 -5.68 -1.30 22.71
N LEU A 103 -6.30 -2.33 22.11
CA LEU A 103 -7.69 -2.28 21.65
C LEU A 103 -8.72 -2.96 22.58
N GLY A 104 -8.26 -3.77 23.54
CA GLY A 104 -9.15 -4.71 24.23
C GLY A 104 -9.56 -5.88 23.32
N PRO A 105 -10.72 -6.52 23.57
CA PRO A 105 -11.20 -7.62 22.73
C PRO A 105 -11.53 -7.18 21.29
N TRP A 106 -11.00 -7.89 20.30
CA TRP A 106 -11.12 -7.51 18.88
C TRP A 106 -11.30 -8.72 17.92
N THR A 107 -11.21 -9.93 18.44
CA THR A 107 -11.39 -11.19 17.71
C THR A 107 -12.55 -12.01 18.28
N ARG A 108 -12.81 -13.18 17.71
CA ARG A 108 -13.74 -14.19 18.25
C ARG A 108 -13.06 -15.18 19.21
N LEU A 109 -11.79 -14.95 19.57
CA LEU A 109 -11.02 -15.83 20.43
C LEU A 109 -11.33 -15.61 21.91
N LYS A 110 -10.99 -16.61 22.73
CA LYS A 110 -10.90 -16.42 24.19
C LYS A 110 -9.72 -15.49 24.52
N LYS A 111 -9.88 -14.65 25.54
CA LYS A 111 -8.88 -13.66 26.02
C LYS A 111 -7.43 -14.18 26.02
N LYS A 112 -7.19 -15.37 26.59
CA LYS A 112 -5.83 -15.95 26.69
C LYS A 112 -5.19 -16.24 25.33
N SER A 113 -5.99 -16.63 24.33
CA SER A 113 -5.49 -16.88 22.98
C SER A 113 -5.32 -15.57 22.22
N GLU A 114 -6.29 -14.65 22.34
CA GLU A 114 -6.23 -13.34 21.69
C GLU A 114 -5.01 -12.53 22.15
N GLN A 115 -4.68 -12.57 23.45
CA GLN A 115 -3.51 -11.90 24.02
C GLN A 115 -2.17 -12.35 23.42
N LYS A 116 -2.12 -13.51 22.74
CA LYS A 116 -0.91 -13.98 22.05
C LYS A 116 -0.73 -13.36 20.67
N ILE A 117 -1.76 -12.71 20.14
CA ILE A 117 -1.67 -12.02 18.85
C ILE A 117 -1.04 -10.65 19.09
N LYS A 118 0.14 -10.46 18.51
CA LYS A 118 0.95 -9.25 18.64
C LYS A 118 0.83 -8.39 17.39
N ILE A 119 1.17 -7.11 17.52
CA ILE A 119 1.24 -6.16 16.39
C ILE A 119 2.10 -6.72 15.25
N VAL A 120 3.26 -7.30 15.56
CA VAL A 120 4.14 -7.92 14.56
C VAL A 120 3.45 -9.02 13.76
N HIS A 121 2.54 -9.79 14.36
CA HIS A 121 1.83 -10.84 13.63
C HIS A 121 0.85 -10.30 12.59
N LEU A 122 0.27 -9.12 12.84
CA LEU A 122 -0.56 -8.42 11.85
C LEU A 122 0.33 -7.85 10.74
N LEU A 123 1.44 -7.20 11.10
CA LEU A 123 2.41 -6.67 10.12
C LEU A 123 2.93 -7.75 9.17
N SER A 124 3.22 -8.95 9.70
CA SER A 124 3.72 -10.08 8.91
C SER A 124 2.65 -11.04 8.37
N MET A 125 1.36 -10.69 8.49
CA MET A 125 0.23 -11.47 7.97
C MET A 125 0.24 -12.95 8.44
N ASN A 126 0.56 -13.18 9.71
CA ASN A 126 0.62 -14.52 10.31
C ASN A 126 -0.05 -14.54 11.69
N SER A 127 -1.17 -13.82 11.83
CA SER A 127 -1.93 -13.72 13.08
C SER A 127 -2.53 -15.05 13.56
N GLY A 128 -2.68 -16.03 12.67
CA GLY A 128 -3.39 -17.27 12.93
C GLY A 128 -4.92 -17.13 12.92
N LEU A 129 -5.43 -16.04 12.33
CA LEU A 129 -6.86 -15.76 12.20
C LEU A 129 -7.36 -15.94 10.77
N ASP A 130 -8.57 -16.47 10.63
CA ASP A 130 -9.31 -16.48 9.36
C ASP A 130 -9.96 -15.11 9.05
N GLU A 131 -10.65 -15.01 7.91
CA GLU A 131 -11.35 -13.78 7.47
C GLU A 131 -12.45 -13.32 8.44
N SER A 132 -12.97 -14.22 9.27
CA SER A 132 -13.99 -13.93 10.28
C SER A 132 -13.40 -13.43 11.60
N LEU A 133 -12.06 -13.36 11.71
CA LEU A 133 -11.29 -13.15 12.94
C LEU A 133 -11.49 -14.27 13.97
N SER A 134 -11.73 -15.50 13.50
CA SER A 134 -11.75 -16.72 14.32
C SER A 134 -10.40 -17.43 14.31
N PHE A 135 -10.23 -18.38 15.22
CA PHE A 135 -9.03 -19.21 15.27
C PHE A 135 -8.87 -20.04 13.99
N GLU A 136 -7.71 -19.95 13.35
CA GLU A 136 -7.29 -20.85 12.28
C GLU A 136 -6.02 -21.61 12.67
N SER A 137 -5.04 -20.92 13.25
CA SER A 137 -3.78 -21.51 13.71
C SER A 137 -3.15 -20.70 14.84
N LEU A 138 -2.01 -21.17 15.36
CA LEU A 138 -1.27 -20.39 16.34
C LEU A 138 -0.64 -19.17 15.65
N PRO A 139 -0.50 -18.03 16.35
CA PRO A 139 0.19 -16.88 15.76
C PRO A 139 1.63 -17.24 15.38
N ALA A 140 2.10 -16.67 14.27
CA ALA A 140 3.38 -16.91 13.64
C ALA A 140 3.61 -18.32 13.04
N THR A 141 2.61 -19.22 12.99
CA THR A 141 2.80 -20.57 12.40
C THR A 141 2.41 -20.67 10.93
N SER A 142 1.47 -19.87 10.47
CA SER A 142 0.98 -19.88 9.09
C SER A 142 0.80 -18.46 8.58
N TRP A 143 1.18 -18.23 7.31
CA TRP A 143 0.92 -16.97 6.63
C TRP A 143 -0.46 -17.00 5.98
N PHE A 144 -1.25 -15.95 6.19
CA PHE A 144 -2.54 -15.74 5.56
C PHE A 144 -2.77 -14.25 5.33
N TYR A 145 -3.05 -13.86 4.08
CA TYR A 145 -3.25 -12.45 3.69
C TYR A 145 -4.57 -11.89 4.24
N ASN A 146 -4.59 -11.53 5.51
CA ASN A 146 -5.79 -11.14 6.23
C ASN A 146 -5.89 -9.61 6.35
N THR A 147 -6.52 -8.96 5.35
CA THR A 147 -6.70 -7.50 5.35
C THR A 147 -7.51 -7.01 6.54
N LYS A 148 -8.47 -7.80 7.05
CA LYS A 148 -9.31 -7.43 8.20
C LYS A 148 -8.55 -7.44 9.52
N ALA A 149 -7.65 -8.40 9.70
CA ALA A 149 -6.74 -8.40 10.84
C ALA A 149 -5.71 -7.27 10.70
N TYR A 150 -5.14 -7.08 9.51
CA TYR A 150 -4.16 -6.02 9.25
C TYR A 150 -4.71 -4.63 9.55
N SER A 151 -5.96 -4.34 9.18
CA SER A 151 -6.57 -3.02 9.39
C SER A 151 -6.70 -2.63 10.86
N GLN A 152 -6.59 -3.58 11.80
CA GLN A 152 -6.56 -3.26 13.24
C GLN A 152 -5.34 -2.43 13.64
N LEU A 153 -4.26 -2.47 12.85
CA LEU A 153 -3.09 -1.61 13.06
C LEU A 153 -3.43 -0.12 12.98
N ILE A 154 -4.44 0.25 12.18
CA ILE A 154 -4.93 1.64 12.10
C ILE A 154 -5.48 2.06 13.45
N PHE A 155 -6.37 1.27 14.06
CA PHE A 155 -6.93 1.58 15.37
C PHE A 155 -5.87 1.57 16.48
N VAL A 156 -4.85 0.71 16.39
CA VAL A 156 -3.72 0.74 17.31
C VAL A 156 -3.00 2.09 17.20
N LEU A 157 -2.64 2.52 15.99
CA LEU A 157 -1.99 3.83 15.75
C LEU A 157 -2.82 4.97 16.34
N GLU A 158 -4.12 5.00 16.02
CA GLU A 158 -5.00 6.07 16.49
C GLU A 158 -5.11 6.09 18.02
N LYS A 159 -5.18 4.91 18.62
CA LYS A 159 -5.27 4.76 20.08
C LYS A 159 -4.00 5.23 20.80
N VAL A 160 -2.81 4.86 20.32
CA VAL A 160 -1.56 5.16 21.03
C VAL A 160 -1.06 6.58 20.77
N THR A 161 -1.44 7.19 19.64
CA THR A 161 -1.06 8.56 19.28
C THR A 161 -2.12 9.61 19.63
N ASN A 162 -3.36 9.16 19.87
CA ASN A 162 -4.53 10.04 20.05
C ASN A 162 -4.74 11.00 18.85
N LYS A 163 -4.50 10.49 17.64
CA LYS A 163 -4.70 11.19 16.35
C LYS A 163 -5.36 10.23 15.37
N ASP A 164 -6.24 10.72 14.50
CA ASP A 164 -6.79 9.92 13.42
C ASP A 164 -5.73 9.60 12.34
N ILE A 165 -5.97 8.55 11.56
CA ILE A 165 -5.00 8.07 10.56
C ILE A 165 -4.76 9.08 9.42
N GLN A 166 -5.75 9.93 9.08
CA GLN A 166 -5.59 10.98 8.08
C GLN A 166 -4.67 12.10 8.55
N THR A 167 -4.69 12.41 9.84
CA THR A 167 -3.75 13.35 10.46
C THR A 167 -2.35 12.74 10.49
N LEU A 168 -2.22 11.48 10.90
CA LEU A 168 -0.91 10.80 10.99
C LEU A 168 -0.21 10.66 9.64
N SER A 169 -0.94 10.41 8.55
CA SER A 169 -0.33 10.23 7.22
C SER A 169 0.18 11.51 6.57
N LYS A 170 -0.08 12.68 7.18
CA LYS A 170 0.34 14.00 6.70
C LYS A 170 1.53 14.60 7.46
N GLU A 171 1.94 14.00 8.57
CA GLU A 171 3.05 14.45 9.44
C GLU A 171 4.40 13.85 9.03
#